data_AF-A0A3C0BLG2-F1
#
_entry.id   AF-A0A3C0BLG2-F1
#
_cell.length_a   1.000
_cell.length_b   1.000
_cell.length_c   1.000
_cell.angle_alpha   90.00
_cell.angle_beta   90.00
_cell.angle_gamma   90.00
#
_symmetry.space_group_name_H-M   'P 1'
#
loop_
_entity.id
_entity.type
_entity.pdbx_description
1 polymer ?
#
loop_
_entity_poly.entity_id
_entity_poly.type
_entity_poly.pdbx_seq_one_letter_code
_entity_poly.pdbx_strand_id
1 'polypeptide(L)'
;MNTKACLVLANGLVFEGKSFGAAGCITGEAVFTTGMTGYLETLTDPSYYGQIVTQTFPLNGNYGVIPHDFESAQSHVRGYIVRSWCEIPSNFRCQGTIDSFLKSNNIIGLYDIDTRRLTKVLREAGVMNARLIAGDSDEAKKEFAALDDPKAKAKLLREIRAYRIIDAVKAVTCNADKIQEPADVVFAEAEKYRAVPIRRDGTKLNNPVEAMKNGKGKKVVLWDFGAKANIRRELLKRGADVVTMPCTATAQEILAQNPDGIMLTNGPGDPAENTEIIKNLKVLCRSGKPIFGICLGHQILALARGAETMKLKYGHRGANQPVKQLSTGRVYISSQNHGYAVENGSLPRGAVLSFVNTNDGTCEGITYTDIPAFSVQFHPEASCGPLDLNFLFDDFISLINDHNYFKNFKAPFKAVDAILSFRSTIKTTHETKRLRAAAGHRSSPGKRGRTSAAAGKPAAKKSSAAVKVRKSVKSVKSVKAKAVKKSGSTK
;
A
#
# COMPACT_ATOMS: atom_id res chain seq x y z
N MET A 1 29.55 17.68 -9.31
CA MET A 1 29.26 18.75 -8.33
C MET A 1 27.77 18.76 -8.08
N ASN A 2 27.33 18.71 -6.83
CA ASN A 2 25.89 18.71 -6.52
C ASN A 2 25.38 20.14 -6.59
N THR A 3 24.48 20.39 -7.54
CA THR A 3 23.92 21.70 -7.87
C THR A 3 22.81 22.09 -6.88
N LYS A 4 22.48 23.39 -6.82
CA LYS A 4 21.49 23.94 -5.88
C LYS A 4 20.10 23.39 -6.20
N ALA A 5 19.29 23.13 -5.17
CA ALA A 5 17.86 22.86 -5.33
C ALA A 5 17.05 23.44 -4.17
N CYS A 6 15.78 23.77 -4.39
CA CYS A 6 14.87 24.14 -3.32
C CYS A 6 13.42 23.77 -3.60
N LEU A 7 12.64 23.59 -2.53
CA LEU A 7 11.18 23.49 -2.56
C LEU A 7 10.57 24.80 -2.05
N VAL A 8 9.65 25.38 -2.80
CA VAL A 8 8.87 26.56 -2.43
C VAL A 8 7.41 26.16 -2.27
N LEU A 9 6.90 26.20 -1.04
CA LEU A 9 5.50 25.88 -0.74
C LEU A 9 4.56 27.06 -1.09
N ALA A 10 3.29 26.77 -1.37
CA ALA A 10 2.26 27.79 -1.64
C ALA A 10 2.09 28.84 -0.53
N ASN A 11 2.47 28.51 0.71
CA ASN A 11 2.47 29.42 1.85
C ASN A 11 3.74 30.30 1.96
N GLY A 12 4.69 30.16 1.03
CA GLY A 12 5.92 30.96 0.97
C GLY A 12 7.12 30.37 1.71
N LEU A 13 6.97 29.25 2.42
CA LEU A 13 8.11 28.56 3.04
C LEU A 13 9.03 27.97 1.98
N VAL A 14 10.34 28.13 2.18
CA VAL A 14 11.38 27.62 1.29
C VAL A 14 12.24 26.61 2.04
N PHE A 15 12.52 25.48 1.39
CA PHE A 15 13.44 24.45 1.87
C PHE A 15 14.58 24.31 0.87
N GLU A 16 15.76 24.79 1.23
CA GLU A 16 16.97 24.72 0.39
C GLU A 16 17.74 23.43 0.66
N GLY A 17 18.25 22.82 -0.40
CA GLY A 17 19.05 21.62 -0.36
C GLY A 17 19.82 21.44 -1.66
N LYS A 18 20.01 20.18 -2.05
CA LYS A 18 20.84 19.80 -3.20
C LYS A 18 20.03 19.01 -4.22
N SER A 19 20.40 19.18 -5.48
CA SER A 19 19.77 18.49 -6.61
C SER A 19 20.25 17.05 -6.71
N PHE A 20 19.33 16.13 -7.01
CA PHE A 20 19.59 14.80 -7.55
C PHE A 20 18.48 14.45 -8.55
N GLY A 21 18.66 13.47 -9.43
CA GLY A 21 17.74 13.27 -10.55
C GLY A 21 17.93 14.32 -11.66
N ALA A 22 16.84 14.66 -12.35
CA ALA A 22 16.83 15.66 -13.41
C ALA A 22 16.93 17.11 -12.87
N ALA A 23 17.38 18.04 -13.71
CA ALA A 23 17.38 19.48 -13.43
C ALA A 23 16.18 20.17 -14.12
N GLY A 24 15.73 21.29 -13.57
CA GLY A 24 14.60 22.07 -14.10
C GLY A 24 13.68 22.59 -13.00
N CYS A 25 12.46 22.93 -13.39
CA CYS A 25 11.41 23.39 -12.49
C CYS A 25 10.10 22.61 -12.71
N ILE A 26 9.44 22.22 -11.62
CA ILE A 26 8.12 21.57 -11.69
C ILE A 26 7.20 22.08 -10.58
N THR A 27 5.89 22.10 -10.87
CA THR A 27 4.86 22.35 -9.85
C THR A 27 4.07 21.06 -9.61
N GLY A 28 3.71 20.81 -8.36
CA GLY A 28 2.86 19.69 -7.97
C GLY A 28 2.31 19.87 -6.56
N GLU A 29 1.37 19.01 -6.16
CA GLU A 29 0.89 18.97 -4.76
C GLU A 29 1.96 18.29 -3.89
N ALA A 30 2.49 19.00 -2.89
CA ALA A 30 3.49 18.46 -1.98
C ALA A 30 2.83 17.55 -0.94
N VAL A 31 3.22 16.29 -0.96
CA VAL A 31 2.72 15.23 -0.09
C VAL A 31 3.89 14.55 0.63
N PHE A 32 3.60 13.76 1.66
CA PHE A 32 4.60 12.94 2.34
C PHE A 32 4.09 11.51 2.51
N THR A 33 5.02 10.55 2.60
CA THR A 33 4.70 9.15 2.90
C THR A 33 5.57 8.59 4.03
N THR A 34 4.97 7.72 4.85
CA THR A 34 5.60 7.09 6.02
C THR A 34 6.23 5.73 5.76
N GLY A 35 6.21 5.25 4.51
CA GLY A 35 6.91 4.02 4.13
C GLY A 35 8.40 4.10 4.41
N MET A 36 8.95 3.12 5.14
CA MET A 36 10.39 3.00 5.39
C MET A 36 11.13 2.20 4.31
N THR A 37 10.36 1.42 3.55
CA THR A 37 10.80 0.62 2.40
C THR A 37 9.79 0.84 1.29
N GLY A 38 10.14 0.43 0.07
CA GLY A 38 9.22 0.46 -1.05
C GLY A 38 9.19 1.77 -1.82
N TYR A 39 10.34 2.43 -1.92
CA TYR A 39 10.44 3.71 -2.63
C TYR A 39 10.28 3.56 -4.14
N LEU A 40 10.59 2.39 -4.74
CA LEU A 40 10.41 2.16 -6.18
C LEU A 40 8.93 2.01 -6.51
N GLU A 41 8.22 1.24 -5.70
CA GLU A 41 6.77 1.08 -5.72
C GLU A 41 6.08 2.43 -5.54
N THR A 42 6.58 3.27 -4.62
CA THR A 42 6.09 4.65 -4.45
C THR A 42 6.34 5.49 -5.70
N LEU A 43 7.54 5.43 -6.28
CA LEU A 43 7.90 6.21 -7.48
C LEU A 43 7.08 5.82 -8.71
N THR A 44 6.70 4.55 -8.81
CA THR A 44 5.99 3.97 -9.96
C THR A 44 4.50 3.74 -9.71
N ASP A 45 3.97 4.17 -8.56
CA ASP A 45 2.54 4.15 -8.29
C ASP A 45 1.83 5.29 -9.03
N PRO A 46 0.91 5.00 -9.97
CA PRO A 46 0.19 6.03 -10.73
C PRO A 46 -0.64 6.99 -9.87
N SER A 47 -1.03 6.58 -8.66
CA SER A 47 -1.80 7.43 -7.74
C SER A 47 -1.04 8.69 -7.29
N TYR A 48 0.28 8.76 -7.48
CA TYR A 48 1.09 9.98 -7.23
C TYR A 48 1.15 10.96 -8.41
N TYR A 49 0.40 10.74 -9.50
CA TYR A 49 0.35 11.67 -10.62
C TYR A 49 0.05 13.10 -10.16
N GLY A 50 0.89 14.05 -10.57
CA GLY A 50 0.76 15.46 -10.20
C GLY A 50 1.30 15.83 -8.81
N GLN A 51 1.89 14.88 -8.07
CA GLN A 51 2.34 15.09 -6.69
C GLN A 51 3.87 15.12 -6.57
N ILE A 52 4.37 15.96 -5.66
CA ILE A 52 5.77 15.99 -5.23
C ILE A 52 5.86 15.19 -3.93
N VAL A 53 6.55 14.06 -3.95
CA VAL A 53 6.54 13.09 -2.86
C VAL A 53 7.74 13.30 -1.94
N THR A 54 7.46 13.51 -0.66
CA THR A 54 8.46 13.57 0.42
C THR A 54 8.53 12.25 1.18
N GLN A 55 9.70 11.62 1.18
CA GLN A 55 9.97 10.49 2.06
C GLN A 55 10.28 10.95 3.48
N THR A 56 9.57 10.38 4.44
CA THR A 56 9.88 10.61 5.86
C THR A 56 11.05 9.76 6.33
N PHE A 57 11.23 8.56 5.77
CA PHE A 57 12.40 7.74 6.06
C PHE A 57 13.65 8.39 5.47
N PRO A 58 14.71 8.60 6.28
CA PRO A 58 15.76 9.53 5.90
C PRO A 58 16.67 9.05 4.76
N LEU A 59 16.93 7.75 4.65
CA LEU A 59 17.85 7.19 3.66
C LEU A 59 17.07 6.43 2.57
N ASN A 60 17.12 6.90 1.34
CA ASN A 60 16.44 6.27 0.20
C ASN A 60 17.45 5.84 -0.87
N GLY A 61 17.11 4.84 -1.69
CA GLY A 61 18.02 4.31 -2.71
C GLY A 61 18.98 3.24 -2.21
N ASN A 62 18.89 2.81 -0.96
CA ASN A 62 19.82 1.84 -0.34
C ASN A 62 19.82 0.46 -1.02
N TYR A 63 18.73 0.05 -1.68
CA TYR A 63 18.67 -1.17 -2.49
C TYR A 63 18.68 -0.90 -4.00
N GLY A 64 19.01 0.33 -4.41
CA GLY A 64 19.10 0.73 -5.80
C GLY A 64 17.76 0.66 -6.53
N VAL A 65 17.82 0.32 -7.81
CA VAL A 65 16.68 0.17 -8.71
C VAL A 65 16.50 -1.30 -9.03
N ILE A 66 15.26 -1.78 -8.90
CA ILE A 66 14.86 -3.16 -9.13
C ILE A 66 13.62 -3.09 -10.02
N PRO A 67 13.74 -3.21 -11.36
CA PRO A 67 12.61 -3.05 -12.26
C PRO A 67 11.43 -3.99 -11.98
N HIS A 68 11.70 -5.18 -11.42
CA HIS A 68 10.67 -6.13 -11.03
C HIS A 68 9.80 -5.63 -9.85
N ASP A 69 10.26 -4.64 -9.08
CA ASP A 69 9.49 -4.01 -8.00
C ASP A 69 8.68 -2.81 -8.52
N PHE A 70 8.61 -2.58 -9.83
CA PHE A 70 7.80 -1.51 -10.36
C PHE A 70 6.32 -1.87 -10.38
N GLU A 71 5.49 -0.88 -10.02
CA GLU A 71 4.04 -0.96 -10.07
C GLU A 71 3.44 -0.35 -11.35
N SER A 72 4.27 0.30 -12.17
CA SER A 72 3.94 0.68 -13.53
C SER A 72 5.22 0.80 -14.38
N ALA A 73 5.08 1.03 -15.69
CA ALA A 73 6.23 1.09 -16.59
C ALA A 73 7.18 2.29 -16.35
N GLN A 74 6.73 3.33 -15.64
CA GLN A 74 7.48 4.58 -15.47
C GLN A 74 7.19 5.23 -14.11
N SER A 75 7.97 6.24 -13.75
CA SER A 75 7.64 7.04 -12.57
C SER A 75 6.46 7.97 -12.83
N HIS A 76 5.53 8.08 -11.88
CA HIS A 76 4.37 8.97 -11.99
C HIS A 76 4.44 10.18 -11.05
N VAL A 77 5.43 10.26 -10.17
CA VAL A 77 5.63 11.43 -9.30
C VAL A 77 6.06 12.62 -10.15
N ARG A 78 5.69 13.84 -9.75
CA ARG A 78 6.19 15.09 -10.36
C ARG A 78 7.59 15.47 -9.85
N GLY A 79 7.90 15.10 -8.62
CA GLY A 79 9.18 15.37 -7.99
C GLY A 79 9.37 14.52 -6.74
N TYR A 80 10.63 14.37 -6.31
CA TYR A 80 10.97 13.44 -5.25
C TYR A 80 11.90 14.08 -4.20
N ILE A 81 11.53 13.97 -2.94
CA ILE A 81 12.22 14.67 -1.84
C ILE A 81 12.63 13.68 -0.76
N VAL A 82 13.91 13.71 -0.40
CA VAL A 82 14.49 12.81 0.61
C VAL A 82 15.42 13.57 1.55
N ARG A 83 15.71 13.02 2.73
CA ARG A 83 16.76 13.61 3.60
C ARG A 83 18.14 13.31 3.03
N SER A 84 18.39 12.05 2.69
CA SER A 84 19.61 11.56 2.06
C SER A 84 19.23 10.50 1.03
N TRP A 85 20.01 10.42 -0.04
CA TRP A 85 19.95 9.29 -0.96
C TRP A 85 21.25 8.48 -0.89
N CYS A 86 21.19 7.20 -1.24
CA CYS A 86 22.31 6.28 -1.22
C CYS A 86 22.97 6.22 -2.60
N GLU A 87 24.22 6.66 -2.69
CA GLU A 87 24.98 6.71 -3.95
C GLU A 87 25.50 5.34 -4.38
N ILE A 88 25.78 4.47 -3.41
CA ILE A 88 26.31 3.12 -3.62
C ILE A 88 25.29 2.11 -3.05
N PRO A 89 24.25 1.74 -3.83
CA PRO A 89 23.24 0.80 -3.37
C PRO A 89 23.85 -0.59 -3.13
N SER A 90 23.27 -1.33 -2.18
CA SER A 90 23.71 -2.69 -1.85
C SER A 90 22.50 -3.62 -1.71
N ASN A 91 22.18 -4.29 -2.82
CA ASN A 91 21.17 -5.34 -2.87
C ASN A 91 21.50 -6.28 -4.03
N PHE A 92 21.34 -7.59 -3.86
CA PHE A 92 21.64 -8.57 -4.91
C PHE A 92 20.75 -8.43 -6.16
N ARG A 93 19.59 -7.78 -6.04
CA ARG A 93 18.65 -7.48 -7.14
C ARG A 93 18.91 -6.13 -7.80
N CYS A 94 19.82 -5.32 -7.27
CA CYS A 94 20.08 -3.96 -7.74
C CYS A 94 20.60 -3.95 -9.18
N GLN A 95 19.96 -3.15 -10.04
CA GLN A 95 20.35 -2.98 -11.45
C GLN A 95 20.73 -1.53 -11.79
N GLY A 96 20.73 -0.62 -10.81
CA GLY A 96 21.07 0.78 -11.02
C GLY A 96 20.88 1.63 -9.76
N THR A 97 21.22 2.91 -9.85
CA THR A 97 21.06 3.87 -8.75
C THR A 97 19.75 4.64 -8.88
N ILE A 98 19.19 5.09 -7.76
CA ILE A 98 17.97 5.90 -7.77
C ILE A 98 18.14 7.20 -8.58
N ASP A 99 19.32 7.84 -8.52
CA ASP A 99 19.63 9.04 -9.30
C ASP A 99 19.56 8.79 -10.81
N SER A 100 20.11 7.66 -11.28
CA SER A 100 20.03 7.28 -12.70
C SER A 100 18.59 7.05 -13.16
N PHE A 101 17.76 6.42 -12.33
CA PHE A 101 16.34 6.20 -12.62
C PHE A 101 15.53 7.50 -12.65
N LEU A 102 15.76 8.41 -11.70
CA LEU A 102 15.10 9.72 -11.70
C LEU A 102 15.49 10.51 -12.96
N LYS A 103 16.77 10.52 -13.36
CA LYS A 103 17.22 11.17 -14.59
C LYS A 103 16.57 10.57 -15.84
N SER A 104 16.51 9.24 -15.96
CA SER A 104 15.93 8.57 -17.13
C SER A 104 14.42 8.79 -17.25
N ASN A 105 13.72 9.03 -16.13
CA ASN A 105 12.30 9.34 -16.09
C ASN A 105 12.03 10.86 -16.07
N ASN A 106 13.07 11.70 -16.21
CA ASN A 106 12.98 13.16 -16.12
C ASN A 106 12.32 13.67 -14.81
N ILE A 107 12.59 13.00 -13.69
CA ILE A 107 12.08 13.36 -12.36
C ILE A 107 13.09 14.20 -11.62
N ILE A 108 12.63 15.34 -11.14
CA ILE A 108 13.44 16.28 -10.36
C ILE A 108 13.48 15.83 -8.89
N GLY A 109 14.68 15.75 -8.34
CA GLY A 109 14.94 15.35 -6.96
C GLY A 109 15.57 16.46 -6.11
N LEU A 110 15.12 16.56 -4.86
CA LEU A 110 15.71 17.40 -3.82
C LEU A 110 16.12 16.55 -2.61
N TYR A 111 17.37 16.71 -2.17
CA TYR A 111 17.85 16.08 -0.94
C TYR A 111 18.59 17.06 -0.03
N ASP A 112 19.01 16.58 1.15
CA ASP A 112 19.69 17.36 2.19
C ASP A 112 18.80 18.44 2.83
N ILE A 113 17.48 18.23 2.84
CA ILE A 113 16.54 19.08 3.58
C ILE A 113 16.05 18.38 4.86
N ASP A 114 15.50 19.16 5.79
CA ASP A 114 14.77 18.61 6.94
C ASP A 114 13.37 18.12 6.53
N THR A 115 13.29 16.88 6.04
CA THR A 115 12.03 16.24 5.63
C THR A 115 11.06 16.08 6.80
N ARG A 116 11.54 16.03 8.05
CA ARG A 116 10.69 16.00 9.24
C ARG A 116 10.00 17.34 9.47
N ARG A 117 10.71 18.46 9.32
CA ARG A 117 10.12 19.80 9.36
C ARG A 117 9.09 19.98 8.25
N LEU A 118 9.41 19.59 7.02
CA LEU A 118 8.48 19.64 5.90
C LEU A 118 7.21 18.83 6.19
N THR A 119 7.36 17.60 6.67
CA THR A 119 6.22 16.73 7.04
C THR A 119 5.34 17.36 8.11
N LYS A 120 5.92 17.98 9.15
CA LYS A 120 5.14 18.69 10.18
C LYS A 120 4.33 19.84 9.58
N VAL A 121 4.93 20.64 8.70
CA VAL A 121 4.26 21.74 8.02
C VAL A 121 3.05 21.22 7.22
N LEU A 122 3.24 20.19 6.39
CA LEU A 122 2.17 19.62 5.58
C LEU A 122 1.06 18.97 6.43
N ARG A 123 1.42 18.33 7.55
CA ARG A 123 0.42 17.76 8.48
C ARG A 123 -0.39 18.85 9.19
N GLU A 124 0.25 19.92 9.62
CA GLU A 124 -0.37 20.99 10.41
C GLU A 124 -1.19 21.96 9.55
N ALA A 125 -0.69 22.34 8.37
CA ALA A 125 -1.39 23.23 7.44
C ALA A 125 -2.31 22.48 6.45
N GLY A 126 -2.08 21.20 6.23
CA GLY A 126 -2.62 20.44 5.11
C GLY A 126 -1.65 20.39 3.93
N VAL A 127 -1.84 19.40 3.04
CA VAL A 127 -1.05 19.32 1.80
C VAL A 127 -1.35 20.53 0.92
N MET A 128 -0.36 20.97 0.17
CA MET A 128 -0.47 22.18 -0.64
C MET A 128 0.43 22.09 -1.86
N ASN A 129 0.14 22.91 -2.87
CA ASN A 129 1.00 23.00 -4.04
C ASN A 129 2.39 23.55 -3.68
N ALA A 130 3.39 23.12 -4.44
CA ALA A 130 4.76 23.59 -4.30
C ALA A 130 5.46 23.62 -5.66
N ARG A 131 6.48 24.47 -5.77
CA ARG A 131 7.44 24.49 -6.87
C ARG A 131 8.75 23.84 -6.41
N LEU A 132 9.24 22.88 -7.16
CA LEU A 132 10.58 22.31 -6.99
C LEU A 132 11.48 22.89 -8.08
N ILE A 133 12.60 23.48 -7.67
CA ILE A 133 13.58 24.14 -8.53
C ILE A 133 14.91 23.42 -8.30
N ALA A 134 15.56 22.94 -9.35
CA ALA A 134 16.79 22.17 -9.21
C ALA A 134 17.77 22.34 -10.37
N GLY A 135 19.05 22.44 -10.03
CA GLY A 135 20.14 22.50 -11.00
C GLY A 135 20.36 23.87 -11.62
N ASP A 136 21.15 23.90 -12.68
CA ASP A 136 21.67 25.13 -13.28
C ASP A 136 21.09 25.39 -14.69
N SER A 137 19.92 24.81 -15.00
CA SER A 137 19.20 25.11 -16.24
C SER A 137 18.81 26.60 -16.29
N ASP A 138 18.62 27.14 -17.48
CA ASP A 138 18.23 28.56 -17.62
C ASP A 138 16.89 28.86 -16.96
N GLU A 139 15.98 27.88 -16.93
CA GLU A 139 14.71 27.94 -16.20
C GLU A 139 14.96 28.00 -14.67
N ALA A 140 15.79 27.10 -14.13
CA ALA A 140 16.09 27.06 -12.71
C ALA A 140 16.79 28.34 -12.24
N LYS A 141 17.76 28.86 -13.01
CA LYS A 141 18.43 30.14 -12.71
C LYS A 141 17.46 31.30 -12.63
N LYS A 142 16.50 31.39 -13.57
CA LYS A 142 15.45 32.42 -13.57
C LYS A 142 14.57 32.31 -12.34
N GLU A 143 14.16 31.10 -11.96
CA GLU A 143 13.33 30.91 -10.78
C GLU A 143 14.06 31.17 -9.47
N PHE A 144 15.34 30.79 -9.35
CA PHE A 144 16.14 31.16 -8.19
C PHE A 144 16.24 32.68 -8.05
N ALA A 145 16.53 33.40 -9.13
CA ALA A 145 16.55 34.86 -9.11
C ALA A 145 15.18 35.47 -8.75
N ALA A 146 14.08 34.82 -9.16
CA ALA A 146 12.73 35.25 -8.81
C ALA A 146 12.43 35.13 -7.31
N LEU A 147 13.17 34.31 -6.53
CA LEU A 147 12.99 34.22 -5.08
C LEU A 147 13.55 35.42 -4.32
N ASP A 148 14.51 36.14 -4.92
CA ASP A 148 15.17 37.31 -4.34
C ASP A 148 14.42 38.62 -4.65
N ASP A 149 13.62 38.65 -5.72
CA ASP A 149 12.73 39.78 -6.07
C ASP A 149 11.33 39.58 -5.46
N PRO A 150 10.84 40.47 -4.58
CA PRO A 150 9.51 40.40 -4.00
C PRO A 150 8.36 40.30 -5.01
N LYS A 151 8.41 41.03 -6.14
CA LYS A 151 7.37 41.02 -7.17
C LYS A 151 7.38 39.71 -7.94
N ALA A 152 8.57 39.23 -8.32
CA ALA A 152 8.73 37.96 -9.01
C ALA A 152 8.32 36.77 -8.12
N LYS A 153 8.71 36.79 -6.84
CA LYS A 153 8.29 35.79 -5.84
C LYS A 153 6.78 35.77 -5.64
N ALA A 154 6.14 36.94 -5.57
CA ALA A 154 4.68 37.02 -5.48
C ALA A 154 3.99 36.43 -6.72
N LYS A 155 4.55 36.63 -7.92
CA LYS A 155 4.07 35.98 -9.14
C LYS A 155 4.23 34.45 -9.06
N LEU A 156 5.40 33.95 -8.68
CA LEU A 156 5.66 32.52 -8.52
C LEU A 156 4.68 31.86 -7.53
N LEU A 157 4.42 32.49 -6.38
CA LEU A 157 3.45 31.99 -5.40
C LEU A 157 2.02 31.94 -5.93
N ARG A 158 1.62 32.88 -6.80
CA ARG A 158 0.32 32.82 -7.48
C ARG A 158 0.26 31.64 -8.45
N GLU A 159 1.31 31.40 -9.22
CA GLU A 159 1.38 30.24 -10.12
C GLU A 159 1.32 28.91 -9.36
N ILE A 160 2.06 28.79 -8.25
CA ILE A 160 2.01 27.61 -7.37
C ILE A 160 0.57 27.36 -6.89
N ARG A 161 -0.11 28.39 -6.39
CA ARG A 161 -1.50 28.28 -5.90
C ARG A 161 -2.51 27.97 -7.02
N ALA A 162 -2.22 28.37 -8.25
CA ALA A 162 -3.07 28.13 -9.41
C ALA A 162 -2.96 26.70 -9.95
N TYR A 163 -1.90 25.94 -9.61
CA TYR A 163 -1.73 24.57 -10.07
C TYR A 163 -2.94 23.69 -9.72
N ARG A 164 -3.38 22.92 -10.70
CA ARG A 164 -4.44 21.91 -10.58
C ARG A 164 -3.95 20.64 -11.26
N ILE A 165 -4.29 19.50 -10.68
CA ILE A 165 -4.16 18.21 -11.35
C ILE A 165 -5.42 18.09 -12.21
N ILE A 166 -5.25 17.88 -13.51
CA ILE A 166 -6.34 17.82 -14.49
C ILE A 166 -6.25 16.48 -15.21
N ASP A 167 -7.41 15.90 -15.52
CA ASP A 167 -7.51 14.64 -16.27
C ASP A 167 -6.63 13.52 -15.70
N ALA A 168 -6.50 13.47 -14.37
CA ALA A 168 -5.51 12.64 -13.67
C ALA A 168 -5.58 11.18 -14.10
N VAL A 169 -6.78 10.60 -14.15
CA VAL A 169 -7.04 9.22 -14.55
C VAL A 169 -6.72 8.98 -16.02
N LYS A 170 -7.17 9.87 -16.92
CA LYS A 170 -6.89 9.76 -18.36
C LYS A 170 -5.39 9.85 -18.67
N ALA A 171 -4.63 10.57 -17.84
CA ALA A 171 -3.19 10.72 -18.02
C ALA A 171 -2.38 9.46 -17.64
N VAL A 172 -2.99 8.50 -16.91
CA VAL A 172 -2.28 7.32 -16.41
C VAL A 172 -2.90 5.97 -16.77
N THR A 173 -4.12 5.95 -17.32
CA THR A 173 -4.74 4.73 -17.81
C THR A 173 -3.91 4.06 -18.92
N CYS A 174 -4.04 2.74 -19.07
CA CYS A 174 -3.42 2.01 -20.17
C CYS A 174 -3.88 2.50 -21.55
N ASN A 175 -2.98 2.43 -22.53
CA ASN A 175 -3.25 2.73 -23.94
C ASN A 175 -3.69 1.50 -24.75
N ALA A 176 -3.56 0.30 -24.18
CA ALA A 176 -3.79 -0.96 -24.87
C ALA A 176 -4.92 -1.75 -24.20
N ASP A 177 -5.82 -2.27 -25.02
CA ASP A 177 -6.74 -3.32 -24.60
C ASP A 177 -5.95 -4.64 -24.44
N LYS A 178 -6.29 -5.42 -23.40
CA LYS A 178 -5.93 -6.86 -23.27
C LYS A 178 -4.44 -7.15 -23.00
N ILE A 179 -3.85 -6.55 -21.96
CA ILE A 179 -2.61 -7.10 -21.38
C ILE A 179 -2.92 -8.49 -20.81
N GLN A 180 -2.54 -9.55 -21.52
CA GLN A 180 -2.70 -10.94 -21.09
C GLN A 180 -1.34 -11.53 -20.72
N GLU A 181 -1.26 -12.09 -19.52
CA GLU A 181 -0.11 -12.83 -19.02
C GLU A 181 -0.65 -14.15 -18.48
N PRO A 182 0.00 -15.28 -18.76
CA PRO A 182 -0.44 -16.55 -18.22
C PRO A 182 -0.32 -16.57 -16.69
N ALA A 183 -1.39 -16.99 -16.01
CA ALA A 183 -1.47 -17.03 -14.56
C ALA A 183 -0.38 -17.89 -13.91
N ASP A 184 -0.02 -18.99 -14.57
CA ASP A 184 1.05 -19.91 -14.18
C ASP A 184 2.44 -19.26 -14.24
N VAL A 185 2.70 -18.46 -15.27
CA VAL A 185 3.96 -17.72 -15.41
C VAL A 185 4.09 -16.68 -14.28
N VAL A 186 3.04 -15.90 -14.04
CA VAL A 186 3.04 -14.88 -12.96
C VAL A 186 3.21 -15.52 -11.59
N PHE A 187 2.57 -16.66 -11.34
CA PHE A 187 2.72 -17.36 -10.06
C PHE A 187 4.14 -17.91 -9.87
N ALA A 188 4.69 -18.58 -10.90
CA ALA A 188 6.03 -19.14 -10.85
C ALA A 188 7.10 -18.05 -10.63
N GLU A 189 6.91 -16.86 -11.20
CA GLU A 189 7.78 -15.72 -10.95
C GLU A 189 7.65 -15.16 -9.52
N ALA A 190 6.41 -14.96 -9.05
CA ALA A 190 6.15 -14.47 -7.70
C ALA A 190 6.64 -15.42 -6.61
N GLU A 191 6.58 -16.74 -6.85
CA GLU A 191 7.03 -17.78 -5.92
C GLU A 191 8.53 -17.67 -5.61
N LYS A 192 9.37 -17.31 -6.61
CA LYS A 192 10.83 -17.12 -6.43
C LYS A 192 11.17 -16.15 -5.29
N TYR A 193 10.30 -15.18 -5.05
CA TYR A 193 10.45 -14.16 -4.03
C TYR A 193 9.49 -14.32 -2.84
N ARG A 194 8.79 -15.47 -2.74
CA ARG A 194 7.77 -15.76 -1.71
C ARG A 194 6.62 -14.75 -1.69
N ALA A 195 6.32 -14.14 -2.83
CA ALA A 195 5.23 -13.18 -3.04
C ALA A 195 3.93 -13.89 -3.49
N VAL A 196 3.61 -15.00 -2.81
CA VAL A 196 2.42 -15.83 -3.09
C VAL A 196 1.18 -15.32 -2.34
N PRO A 197 -0.04 -15.74 -2.71
CA PRO A 197 -1.26 -15.37 -2.00
C PRO A 197 -1.19 -15.67 -0.50
N ILE A 198 -1.79 -14.79 0.30
CA ILE A 198 -1.88 -14.91 1.76
C ILE A 198 -3.34 -15.05 2.16
N ARG A 199 -3.66 -16.12 2.89
CA ARG A 199 -5.00 -16.39 3.41
C ARG A 199 -5.33 -15.47 4.59
N ARG A 200 -6.62 -15.44 4.94
CA ARG A 200 -7.15 -14.65 6.07
C ARG A 200 -6.50 -14.98 7.42
N ASP A 201 -6.04 -16.21 7.61
CA ASP A 201 -5.32 -16.65 8.82
C ASP A 201 -3.82 -16.29 8.81
N GLY A 202 -3.32 -15.68 7.72
CA GLY A 202 -1.93 -15.29 7.52
C GLY A 202 -1.07 -16.38 6.86
N THR A 203 -1.64 -17.54 6.51
CA THR A 203 -0.88 -18.62 5.88
C THR A 203 -0.59 -18.32 4.41
N LYS A 204 0.64 -18.64 3.99
CA LYS A 204 1.08 -18.52 2.58
C LYS A 204 0.61 -19.70 1.77
N LEU A 205 -0.02 -19.44 0.63
CA LEU A 205 -0.49 -20.49 -0.27
C LEU A 205 0.51 -20.74 -1.40
N ASN A 206 1.54 -21.54 -1.11
CA ASN A 206 2.63 -21.81 -2.06
C ASN A 206 2.26 -22.82 -3.15
N ASN A 207 1.22 -23.65 -2.94
CA ASN A 207 0.80 -24.62 -3.94
C ASN A 207 -0.01 -23.91 -5.06
N PRO A 208 0.48 -23.84 -6.30
CA PRO A 208 -0.20 -23.14 -7.39
C PRO A 208 -1.54 -23.78 -7.75
N VAL A 209 -1.66 -25.12 -7.68
CA VAL A 209 -2.92 -25.83 -7.98
C VAL A 209 -4.00 -25.41 -6.98
N GLU A 210 -3.64 -25.32 -5.70
CA GLU A 210 -4.57 -24.91 -4.65
C GLU A 210 -4.89 -23.41 -4.73
N ALA A 211 -3.88 -22.56 -4.99
CA ALA A 211 -4.05 -21.12 -5.13
C ALA A 211 -4.96 -20.73 -6.29
N MET A 212 -4.81 -21.40 -7.43
CA MET A 212 -5.56 -21.08 -8.64
C MET A 212 -6.93 -21.75 -8.72
N LYS A 213 -7.20 -22.72 -7.83
CA LYS A 213 -8.37 -23.61 -7.94
C LYS A 213 -9.69 -22.87 -8.14
N ASN A 214 -9.93 -21.81 -7.36
CA ASN A 214 -11.24 -21.16 -7.30
C ASN A 214 -11.42 -20.04 -8.34
N GLY A 215 -10.33 -19.48 -8.87
CA GLY A 215 -10.39 -18.48 -9.95
C GLY A 215 -10.19 -19.07 -11.34
N LYS A 216 -9.71 -20.32 -11.47
CA LYS A 216 -9.49 -20.97 -12.77
C LYS A 216 -10.75 -20.94 -13.64
N GLY A 217 -10.59 -20.42 -14.85
CA GLY A 217 -11.67 -20.28 -15.83
C GLY A 217 -12.64 -19.12 -15.55
N LYS A 218 -12.31 -18.23 -14.60
CA LYS A 218 -13.05 -17.00 -14.34
C LYS A 218 -12.40 -15.83 -15.04
N LYS A 219 -13.18 -15.07 -15.80
CA LYS A 219 -12.71 -13.86 -16.46
C LYS A 219 -13.01 -12.63 -15.62
N VAL A 220 -11.98 -11.86 -15.30
CA VAL A 220 -12.08 -10.57 -14.62
C VAL A 220 -11.73 -9.45 -15.59
N VAL A 221 -12.63 -8.49 -15.76
CA VAL A 221 -12.29 -7.22 -16.39
C VAL A 221 -11.70 -6.30 -15.33
N LEU A 222 -10.46 -5.88 -15.53
CA LEU A 222 -9.78 -4.87 -14.71
C LEU A 222 -9.91 -3.53 -15.42
N TRP A 223 -10.68 -2.63 -14.82
CA TRP A 223 -10.91 -1.29 -15.35
C TRP A 223 -9.86 -0.34 -14.80
N ASP A 224 -8.97 0.09 -15.68
CA ASP A 224 -7.74 0.79 -15.35
C ASP A 224 -7.97 2.28 -15.15
N PHE A 225 -7.75 2.75 -13.91
CA PHE A 225 -7.76 4.17 -13.55
C PHE A 225 -6.36 4.72 -13.21
N GLY A 226 -5.30 3.98 -13.51
CA GLY A 226 -3.96 4.14 -12.94
C GLY A 226 -3.56 2.90 -12.14
N ALA A 227 -3.78 1.73 -12.72
CA ALA A 227 -3.65 0.44 -12.07
C ALA A 227 -2.19 0.16 -11.69
N LYS A 228 -1.99 -0.12 -10.40
CA LYS A 228 -0.78 -0.78 -9.94
C LYS A 228 -0.72 -2.20 -10.49
N ALA A 229 0.42 -2.57 -11.06
CA ALA A 229 0.66 -3.87 -11.67
C ALA A 229 0.34 -5.03 -10.72
N ASN A 230 0.60 -4.87 -9.41
CA ASN A 230 0.36 -5.96 -8.48
C ASN A 230 -1.13 -6.29 -8.29
N ILE A 231 -2.07 -5.38 -8.53
CA ILE A 231 -3.52 -5.70 -8.49
C ILE A 231 -3.84 -6.80 -9.51
N ARG A 232 -3.32 -6.66 -10.73
CA ARG A 232 -3.48 -7.66 -11.79
C ARG A 232 -2.77 -8.96 -11.44
N ARG A 233 -1.54 -8.89 -10.92
CA ARG A 233 -0.79 -10.08 -10.47
C ARG A 233 -1.53 -10.86 -9.38
N GLU A 234 -2.20 -10.20 -8.44
CA GLU A 234 -2.97 -10.86 -7.38
C GLU A 234 -4.18 -11.64 -7.87
N LEU A 235 -4.85 -11.17 -8.93
CA LEU A 235 -5.93 -11.88 -9.60
C LEU A 235 -5.40 -13.10 -10.37
N LEU A 236 -4.32 -12.93 -11.13
CA LEU A 236 -3.66 -14.00 -11.89
C LEU A 236 -3.15 -15.11 -10.96
N LYS A 237 -2.56 -14.77 -9.80
CA LYS A 237 -2.12 -15.75 -8.79
C LYS A 237 -3.25 -16.60 -8.20
N ARG A 238 -4.51 -16.19 -8.39
CA ARG A 238 -5.72 -16.93 -8.01
C ARG A 238 -6.37 -17.66 -9.18
N GLY A 239 -5.72 -17.67 -10.34
CA GLY A 239 -6.12 -18.42 -11.53
C GLY A 239 -7.15 -17.72 -12.42
N ALA A 240 -7.51 -16.46 -12.11
CA ALA A 240 -8.43 -15.70 -12.94
C ALA A 240 -7.75 -15.21 -14.23
N ASP A 241 -8.47 -15.23 -15.34
CA ASP A 241 -8.05 -14.60 -16.59
C ASP A 241 -8.37 -13.10 -16.52
N VAL A 242 -7.37 -12.24 -16.66
CA VAL A 242 -7.56 -10.78 -16.51
C VAL A 242 -7.50 -10.08 -17.85
N VAL A 243 -8.55 -9.32 -18.16
CA VAL A 243 -8.59 -8.39 -19.30
C VAL A 243 -8.54 -6.97 -18.76
N THR A 244 -7.47 -6.25 -19.06
CA THR A 244 -7.35 -4.83 -18.71
C THR A 244 -7.98 -3.96 -19.79
N MET A 245 -8.79 -2.98 -19.36
CA MET A 245 -9.48 -2.03 -20.23
C MET A 245 -9.22 -0.59 -19.75
N PRO A 246 -9.09 0.39 -20.66
CA PRO A 246 -8.80 1.77 -20.31
C PRO A 246 -9.94 2.44 -19.56
N CYS A 247 -9.66 3.54 -18.86
CA CYS A 247 -10.65 4.31 -18.11
C CYS A 247 -11.80 4.83 -18.99
N THR A 248 -11.59 4.94 -20.30
CA THR A 248 -12.57 5.39 -21.29
C THR A 248 -13.58 4.31 -21.70
N ALA A 249 -13.35 3.05 -21.32
CA ALA A 249 -14.26 1.96 -21.65
C ALA A 249 -15.66 2.21 -21.10
N THR A 250 -16.67 1.99 -21.93
CA THR A 250 -18.08 2.09 -21.56
C THR A 250 -18.55 0.83 -20.84
N ALA A 251 -19.67 0.94 -20.11
CA ALA A 251 -20.28 -0.20 -19.46
C ALA A 251 -20.65 -1.31 -20.46
N GLN A 252 -21.09 -0.92 -21.66
CA GLN A 252 -21.43 -1.84 -22.74
C GLN A 252 -20.20 -2.62 -23.22
N GLU A 253 -19.07 -1.94 -23.46
CA GLU A 253 -17.83 -2.59 -23.89
C GLU A 253 -17.27 -3.53 -22.82
N ILE A 254 -17.35 -3.13 -21.55
CA ILE A 254 -16.97 -3.98 -20.41
C ILE A 254 -17.84 -5.23 -20.34
N LEU A 255 -19.16 -5.09 -20.43
CA LEU A 255 -20.08 -6.22 -20.40
C LEU A 255 -19.94 -7.12 -21.62
N ALA A 256 -19.58 -6.58 -22.78
CA ALA A 256 -19.32 -7.35 -24.00
C ALA A 256 -18.12 -8.31 -23.87
N GLN A 257 -17.21 -8.09 -22.90
CA GLN A 257 -16.17 -9.07 -22.58
C GLN A 257 -16.70 -10.34 -21.90
N ASN A 258 -17.98 -10.36 -21.51
CA ASN A 258 -18.61 -11.38 -20.68
C ASN A 258 -17.82 -11.66 -19.38
N PRO A 259 -17.57 -10.65 -18.53
CA PRO A 259 -16.85 -10.83 -17.28
C PRO A 259 -17.65 -11.69 -16.29
N ASP A 260 -16.94 -12.51 -15.52
CA ASP A 260 -17.43 -13.13 -14.29
C ASP A 260 -17.29 -12.18 -13.10
N GLY A 261 -16.33 -11.23 -13.17
CA GLY A 261 -16.16 -10.17 -12.18
C GLY A 261 -15.51 -8.92 -12.77
N ILE A 262 -15.68 -7.79 -12.09
CA ILE A 262 -15.14 -6.48 -12.48
C ILE A 262 -14.29 -5.93 -11.33
N MET A 263 -13.02 -5.64 -11.61
CA MET A 263 -12.07 -5.02 -10.68
C MET A 263 -11.92 -3.53 -11.03
N LEU A 264 -12.18 -2.65 -10.08
CA LEU A 264 -11.98 -1.21 -10.20
C LEU A 264 -10.67 -0.85 -9.49
N THR A 265 -9.70 -0.32 -10.23
CA THR A 265 -8.34 -0.15 -9.69
C THR A 265 -8.19 1.10 -8.85
N ASN A 266 -7.02 1.25 -8.25
CA ASN A 266 -6.54 2.54 -7.76
C ASN A 266 -6.35 3.53 -8.92
N GLY A 267 -6.09 4.79 -8.56
CA GLY A 267 -5.76 5.86 -9.49
C GLY A 267 -5.51 7.19 -8.78
N PRO A 268 -5.12 8.24 -9.52
CA PRO A 268 -4.88 9.57 -8.98
C PRO A 268 -6.10 10.48 -9.06
N GLY A 269 -6.00 11.66 -8.44
CA GLY A 269 -6.96 12.76 -8.61
C GLY A 269 -8.17 12.71 -7.69
N ASP A 270 -9.12 13.61 -7.95
CA ASP A 270 -10.39 13.69 -7.24
C ASP A 270 -11.39 12.67 -7.83
N PRO A 271 -11.98 11.77 -7.03
CA PRO A 271 -12.97 10.82 -7.52
C PRO A 271 -14.19 11.50 -8.17
N ALA A 272 -14.62 12.66 -7.68
CA ALA A 272 -15.82 13.36 -8.15
C ALA A 272 -15.69 13.94 -9.57
N GLU A 273 -14.47 14.18 -10.05
CA GLU A 273 -14.21 14.67 -11.42
C GLU A 273 -14.45 13.59 -12.49
N ASN A 274 -14.55 12.32 -12.11
CA ASN A 274 -14.66 11.17 -13.01
C ASN A 274 -16.11 10.86 -13.42
N THR A 275 -16.85 11.88 -13.85
CA THR A 275 -18.32 11.83 -14.06
C THR A 275 -18.77 10.75 -15.04
N GLU A 276 -18.09 10.57 -16.17
CA GLU A 276 -18.41 9.53 -17.15
C GLU A 276 -18.11 8.11 -16.64
N ILE A 277 -17.05 7.93 -15.85
CA ILE A 277 -16.74 6.65 -15.19
C ILE A 277 -17.85 6.31 -14.20
N ILE A 278 -18.24 7.28 -13.36
CA ILE A 278 -19.34 7.13 -12.38
C ILE A 278 -20.65 6.75 -13.09
N LYS A 279 -20.97 7.38 -14.22
CA LYS A 279 -22.16 7.09 -15.02
C LYS A 279 -22.16 5.66 -15.58
N ASN A 280 -21.05 5.21 -16.14
CA ASN A 280 -20.91 3.84 -16.63
C ASN A 280 -20.96 2.82 -15.47
N LEU A 281 -20.32 3.14 -14.33
CA LEU A 281 -20.35 2.27 -13.16
C LEU A 281 -21.76 2.09 -12.57
N LYS A 282 -22.63 3.12 -12.66
CA LYS A 282 -24.06 2.98 -12.32
C LYS A 282 -24.77 1.92 -13.16
N VAL A 283 -24.41 1.79 -14.44
CA VAL A 283 -24.94 0.74 -15.33
C VAL A 283 -24.39 -0.63 -14.90
N LEU A 284 -23.08 -0.72 -14.64
CA LEU A 284 -22.44 -1.97 -14.19
C LEU A 284 -23.00 -2.46 -12.86
N CYS A 285 -23.31 -1.57 -11.90
CA CYS A 285 -23.96 -1.95 -10.64
C CYS A 285 -25.32 -2.65 -10.84
N ARG A 286 -26.05 -2.32 -11.93
CA ARG A 286 -27.35 -2.93 -12.27
C ARG A 286 -27.21 -4.24 -13.03
N SER A 287 -26.03 -4.56 -13.54
CA SER A 287 -25.78 -5.79 -14.31
C SER A 287 -25.79 -7.06 -13.46
N GLY A 288 -25.69 -6.92 -12.13
CA GLY A 288 -25.57 -8.06 -11.21
C GLY A 288 -24.21 -8.77 -11.28
N LYS A 289 -23.22 -8.19 -11.97
CA LYS A 289 -21.85 -8.71 -11.99
C LYS A 289 -21.12 -8.37 -10.68
N PRO A 290 -20.35 -9.33 -10.11
CA PRO A 290 -19.45 -9.10 -9.00
C PRO A 290 -18.50 -7.93 -9.22
N ILE A 291 -18.44 -6.98 -8.28
CA ILE A 291 -17.54 -5.80 -8.35
C ILE A 291 -16.67 -5.71 -7.11
N PHE A 292 -15.37 -5.51 -7.30
CA PHE A 292 -14.43 -5.15 -6.24
C PHE A 292 -13.69 -3.87 -6.59
N GLY A 293 -13.76 -2.85 -5.72
CA GLY A 293 -13.05 -1.58 -5.90
C GLY A 293 -11.94 -1.33 -4.88
N ILE A 294 -10.80 -0.80 -5.35
CA ILE A 294 -9.61 -0.49 -4.54
C ILE A 294 -9.27 1.00 -4.66
N CYS A 295 -9.04 1.68 -3.54
CA CYS A 295 -8.62 3.09 -3.48
C CYS A 295 -9.56 4.03 -4.29
N LEU A 296 -9.16 4.51 -5.46
CA LEU A 296 -10.02 5.31 -6.33
C LEU A 296 -11.28 4.52 -6.75
N GLY A 297 -11.14 3.23 -7.08
CA GLY A 297 -12.26 2.35 -7.39
C GLY A 297 -13.26 2.20 -6.24
N HIS A 298 -12.81 2.29 -4.99
CA HIS A 298 -13.69 2.34 -3.81
C HIS A 298 -14.53 3.63 -3.79
N GLN A 299 -13.89 4.77 -4.01
CA GLN A 299 -14.53 6.08 -3.99
C GLN A 299 -15.53 6.23 -5.13
N ILE A 300 -15.14 5.88 -6.36
CA ILE A 300 -16.00 5.97 -7.54
C ILE A 300 -17.19 5.01 -7.42
N LEU A 301 -17.01 3.81 -6.85
CA LEU A 301 -18.12 2.90 -6.57
C LEU A 301 -19.10 3.50 -5.56
N ALA A 302 -18.60 4.11 -4.49
CA ALA A 302 -19.44 4.79 -3.51
C ALA A 302 -20.24 5.95 -4.15
N LEU A 303 -19.59 6.80 -4.96
CA LEU A 303 -20.24 7.87 -5.73
C LEU A 303 -21.29 7.33 -6.72
N ALA A 304 -21.00 6.23 -7.40
CA ALA A 304 -21.95 5.58 -8.31
C ALA A 304 -23.19 5.06 -7.56
N ARG A 305 -23.03 4.66 -6.29
CA ARG A 305 -24.14 4.26 -5.41
C ARG A 305 -24.83 5.42 -4.71
N GLY A 306 -24.32 6.64 -4.84
CA GLY A 306 -24.95 7.87 -4.31
C GLY A 306 -24.39 8.34 -2.96
N ALA A 307 -23.23 7.84 -2.53
CA ALA A 307 -22.48 8.42 -1.43
C ALA A 307 -21.75 9.70 -1.86
N GLU A 308 -21.10 10.37 -0.90
CA GLU A 308 -20.31 11.59 -1.08
C GLU A 308 -18.83 11.34 -0.73
N THR A 309 -17.95 12.19 -1.26
CA THR A 309 -16.50 12.13 -0.99
C THR A 309 -15.96 13.47 -0.52
N MET A 310 -14.98 13.44 0.37
CA MET A 310 -14.33 14.60 0.96
C MET A 310 -12.81 14.58 0.71
N LYS A 311 -12.19 15.76 0.58
CA LYS A 311 -10.73 15.89 0.58
C LYS A 311 -10.20 15.83 2.00
N LEU A 312 -9.24 14.95 2.25
CA LEU A 312 -8.54 14.85 3.53
C LEU A 312 -7.52 15.97 3.66
N LYS A 313 -7.30 16.44 4.88
CA LYS A 313 -6.34 17.51 5.18
C LYS A 313 -4.93 17.22 4.63
N TYR A 314 -4.43 16.01 4.85
CA TYR A 314 -3.14 15.56 4.34
C TYR A 314 -3.16 14.14 3.76
N GLY A 315 -4.31 13.47 3.75
CA GLY A 315 -4.47 12.11 3.23
C GLY A 315 -3.77 11.01 4.04
N HIS A 316 -3.91 9.77 3.59
CA HIS A 316 -3.19 8.63 4.14
C HIS A 316 -2.19 8.11 3.12
N ARG A 317 -0.91 8.16 3.50
CA ARG A 317 0.23 7.81 2.65
C ARG A 317 1.28 7.08 3.47
N GLY A 318 1.33 5.76 3.33
CA GLY A 318 2.28 4.92 4.04
C GLY A 318 1.84 3.48 4.21
N ALA A 319 2.74 2.66 4.74
CA ALA A 319 2.58 1.21 4.87
C ALA A 319 2.28 0.75 6.32
N ASN A 320 1.78 1.66 7.16
CA ASN A 320 1.55 1.41 8.58
C ASN A 320 0.17 1.88 9.06
N GLN A 321 -0.81 2.01 8.15
CA GLN A 321 -2.12 2.55 8.48
C GLN A 321 -3.03 1.45 9.06
N PRO A 322 -3.46 1.57 10.34
CA PRO A 322 -4.26 0.56 11.00
C PRO A 322 -5.75 0.66 10.63
N VAL A 323 -6.29 -0.40 10.05
CA VAL A 323 -7.71 -0.49 9.65
C VAL A 323 -8.43 -1.58 10.43
N LYS A 324 -9.63 -1.28 10.94
CA LYS A 324 -10.46 -2.23 11.68
C LYS A 324 -11.57 -2.76 10.81
N GLN A 325 -11.65 -4.09 10.69
CA GLN A 325 -12.79 -4.77 10.06
C GLN A 325 -13.96 -4.80 11.03
N LEU A 326 -15.09 -4.20 10.66
CA LEU A 326 -16.25 -4.06 11.55
C LEU A 326 -17.11 -5.32 11.66
N SER A 327 -16.92 -6.32 10.79
CA SER A 327 -17.59 -7.61 10.91
C SER A 327 -17.00 -8.50 12.01
N THR A 328 -15.70 -8.41 12.23
CA THR A 328 -14.95 -9.29 13.17
C THR A 328 -14.34 -8.54 14.35
N GLY A 329 -14.22 -7.22 14.25
CA GLY A 329 -13.53 -6.37 15.22
C GLY A 329 -12.00 -6.39 15.09
N ARG A 330 -11.44 -7.19 14.17
CA ARG A 330 -10.00 -7.36 13.98
C ARG A 330 -9.37 -6.12 13.33
N VAL A 331 -8.15 -5.79 13.77
CA VAL A 331 -7.33 -4.72 13.18
C VAL A 331 -6.24 -5.34 12.31
N TYR A 332 -5.98 -4.71 11.17
CA TYR A 332 -4.94 -5.05 10.21
C TYR A 332 -4.08 -3.82 9.94
N ILE A 333 -2.82 -4.03 9.58
CA ILE A 333 -1.97 -2.94 9.08
C ILE A 333 -2.09 -2.92 7.56
N SER A 334 -2.30 -1.74 6.99
CA SER A 334 -2.55 -1.55 5.56
C SER A 334 -1.54 -0.60 4.91
N SER A 335 -1.40 -0.75 3.60
CA SER A 335 -0.75 0.23 2.72
C SER A 335 -1.79 1.18 2.16
N GLN A 336 -1.55 2.49 2.23
CA GLN A 336 -2.50 3.52 1.79
C GLN A 336 -1.79 4.61 1.00
N ASN A 337 -2.46 5.09 -0.05
CA ASN A 337 -2.07 6.26 -0.83
C ASN A 337 -3.32 6.96 -1.38
N HIS A 338 -3.97 7.80 -0.56
CA HIS A 338 -5.14 8.56 -0.99
C HIS A 338 -5.26 9.91 -0.30
N GLY A 339 -5.71 10.92 -1.05
CA GLY A 339 -6.00 12.28 -0.56
C GLY A 339 -7.49 12.56 -0.32
N TYR A 340 -8.37 11.66 -0.75
CA TYR A 340 -9.82 11.75 -0.62
C TYR A 340 -10.36 10.56 0.15
N ALA A 341 -11.55 10.67 0.73
CA ALA A 341 -12.23 9.59 1.43
C ALA A 341 -13.74 9.66 1.18
N VAL A 342 -14.42 8.52 1.30
CA VAL A 342 -15.88 8.47 1.32
C VAL A 342 -16.40 8.97 2.67
N GLU A 343 -17.45 9.79 2.65
CA GLU A 343 -18.07 10.29 3.87
C GLU A 343 -18.95 9.20 4.52
N ASN A 344 -18.58 8.76 5.73
CA ASN A 344 -19.30 7.71 6.46
C ASN A 344 -20.82 7.96 6.57
N GLY A 345 -21.24 9.22 6.74
CA GLY A 345 -22.64 9.59 6.94
C GLY A 345 -23.48 9.59 5.65
N SER A 346 -22.82 9.55 4.49
CA SER A 346 -23.47 9.62 3.17
C SER A 346 -23.82 8.23 2.59
N LEU A 347 -23.49 7.15 3.30
CA LEU A 347 -23.64 5.81 2.75
C LEU A 347 -25.11 5.48 2.45
N PRO A 348 -25.44 5.07 1.20
CA PRO A 348 -26.80 4.79 0.80
C PRO A 348 -27.32 3.48 1.38
N ARG A 349 -28.64 3.24 1.28
CA ARG A 349 -29.23 1.95 1.62
C ARG A 349 -28.54 0.82 0.84
N GLY A 350 -28.21 -0.26 1.55
CA GLY A 350 -27.50 -1.42 0.99
C GLY A 350 -25.99 -1.32 1.10
N ALA A 351 -25.42 -0.14 1.34
CA ALA A 351 -24.00 0.02 1.65
C ALA A 351 -23.76 -0.10 3.16
N VAL A 352 -22.93 -1.06 3.56
CA VAL A 352 -22.54 -1.30 4.96
C VAL A 352 -21.07 -0.97 5.13
N LEU A 353 -20.75 -0.05 6.03
CA LEU A 353 -19.37 0.27 6.42
C LEU A 353 -18.68 -1.01 6.94
N SER A 354 -17.65 -1.48 6.24
CA SER A 354 -16.99 -2.75 6.53
C SER A 354 -15.59 -2.58 7.14
N PHE A 355 -14.90 -1.49 6.83
CA PHE A 355 -13.63 -1.10 7.45
C PHE A 355 -13.61 0.38 7.81
N VAL A 356 -12.90 0.69 8.89
CA VAL A 356 -12.60 2.09 9.30
C VAL A 356 -11.15 2.25 9.67
N ASN A 357 -10.62 3.45 9.45
CA ASN A 357 -9.30 3.81 9.92
C ASN A 357 -9.35 3.98 11.44
N THR A 358 -8.42 3.38 12.15
CA THR A 358 -8.44 3.45 13.62
C THR A 358 -7.79 4.72 14.16
N ASN A 359 -7.02 5.45 13.36
CA ASN A 359 -6.39 6.71 13.76
C ASN A 359 -7.39 7.87 13.76
N ASP A 360 -8.27 7.95 12.76
CA ASP A 360 -9.15 9.11 12.54
C ASP A 360 -10.61 8.75 12.18
N GLY A 361 -10.95 7.48 12.04
CA GLY A 361 -12.32 7.01 11.85
C GLY A 361 -12.85 7.13 10.41
N THR A 362 -12.03 7.46 9.42
CA THR A 362 -12.49 7.56 8.02
C THR A 362 -12.97 6.22 7.47
N CYS A 363 -13.85 6.28 6.45
CA CYS A 363 -14.29 5.11 5.71
C CYS A 363 -13.10 4.42 5.04
N GLU A 364 -12.89 3.14 5.34
CA GLU A 364 -11.81 2.35 4.74
C GLU A 364 -12.32 1.15 3.92
N GLY A 365 -13.63 0.91 3.94
CA GLY A 365 -14.24 -0.12 3.14
C GLY A 365 -15.75 -0.19 3.28
N ILE A 366 -16.40 -0.59 2.21
CA ILE A 366 -17.86 -0.73 2.11
C ILE A 366 -18.16 -2.10 1.53
N THR A 367 -19.10 -2.81 2.14
CA THR A 367 -19.70 -4.03 1.59
C THR A 367 -21.14 -3.73 1.21
N TYR A 368 -21.55 -4.11 0.00
CA TYR A 368 -22.91 -3.90 -0.49
C TYR A 368 -23.73 -5.18 -0.30
N THR A 369 -24.92 -5.07 0.29
CA THR A 369 -25.82 -6.21 0.56
C THR A 369 -26.92 -6.35 -0.50
N ASP A 370 -27.11 -5.34 -1.32
CA ASP A 370 -28.15 -5.26 -2.37
C ASP A 370 -27.62 -5.54 -3.78
N ILE A 371 -26.30 -5.52 -3.97
CA ILE A 371 -25.58 -5.92 -5.18
C ILE A 371 -24.36 -6.78 -4.78
N PRO A 372 -23.84 -7.65 -5.67
CA PRO A 372 -22.63 -8.42 -5.38
C PRO A 372 -21.40 -7.51 -5.49
N ALA A 373 -21.16 -6.67 -4.49
CA ALA A 373 -20.03 -5.76 -4.51
C ALA A 373 -19.44 -5.49 -3.13
N PHE A 374 -18.15 -5.19 -3.10
CA PHE A 374 -17.48 -4.58 -1.97
C PHE A 374 -16.31 -3.73 -2.45
N SER A 375 -15.74 -2.93 -1.56
CA SER A 375 -14.59 -2.09 -1.89
C SER A 375 -13.81 -1.70 -0.66
N VAL A 376 -12.54 -1.36 -0.84
CA VAL A 376 -11.63 -0.90 0.22
C VAL A 376 -10.82 0.30 -0.24
N GLN A 377 -10.57 1.22 0.69
CA GLN A 377 -9.85 2.47 0.42
C GLN A 377 -8.32 2.28 0.41
N PHE A 378 -7.83 1.29 1.15
CA PHE A 378 -6.43 0.86 1.18
C PHE A 378 -6.07 -0.10 0.04
N HIS A 379 -4.79 -0.48 -0.03
CA HIS A 379 -4.21 -1.30 -1.08
C HIS A 379 -3.94 -2.74 -0.58
N PRO A 380 -4.89 -3.69 -0.77
CA PRO A 380 -4.71 -5.09 -0.36
C PRO A 380 -3.64 -5.83 -1.17
N GLU A 381 -3.28 -5.32 -2.35
CA GLU A 381 -2.15 -5.79 -3.14
C GLU A 381 -0.80 -5.37 -2.55
N ALA A 382 -0.78 -4.46 -1.57
CA ALA A 382 0.43 -3.88 -0.99
C ALA A 382 1.39 -3.36 -2.08
N SER A 383 2.61 -3.89 -2.17
CA SER A 383 3.62 -3.48 -3.16
C SER A 383 3.78 -1.95 -3.21
N CYS A 384 4.35 -1.32 -2.18
CA CYS A 384 4.91 -1.92 -0.97
C CYS A 384 3.92 -2.03 0.21
N GLY A 385 4.35 -2.70 1.28
CA GLY A 385 3.65 -2.72 2.57
C GLY A 385 3.26 -4.11 3.06
N PRO A 386 2.46 -4.19 4.14
CA PRO A 386 2.07 -5.45 4.77
C PRO A 386 1.11 -6.26 3.88
N LEU A 387 1.19 -7.58 3.97
CA LEU A 387 0.34 -8.51 3.20
C LEU A 387 -0.94 -8.91 3.96
N ASP A 388 -1.21 -8.26 5.09
CA ASP A 388 -2.26 -8.57 6.07
C ASP A 388 -3.69 -8.65 5.47
N LEU A 389 -3.93 -7.96 4.36
CA LEU A 389 -5.25 -7.77 3.73
C LEU A 389 -5.35 -8.43 2.35
N ASN A 390 -4.35 -9.20 1.94
CA ASN A 390 -4.30 -9.87 0.64
C ASN A 390 -5.47 -10.85 0.42
N PHE A 391 -6.00 -11.42 1.50
CA PHE A 391 -7.16 -12.33 1.47
C PHE A 391 -8.41 -11.70 0.86
N LEU A 392 -8.49 -10.37 0.75
CA LEU A 392 -9.63 -9.70 0.10
C LEU A 392 -9.76 -10.06 -1.38
N PHE A 393 -8.66 -10.46 -2.05
CA PHE A 393 -8.76 -11.05 -3.38
C PHE A 393 -9.39 -12.46 -3.34
N ASP A 394 -9.21 -13.23 -2.27
CA ASP A 394 -9.93 -14.51 -2.07
C ASP A 394 -11.43 -14.27 -1.86
N ASP A 395 -11.78 -13.22 -1.11
CA ASP A 395 -13.17 -12.80 -0.93
C ASP A 395 -13.81 -12.39 -2.27
N PHE A 396 -13.07 -11.72 -3.15
CA PHE A 396 -13.55 -11.37 -4.49
C PHE A 396 -13.78 -12.61 -5.37
N ILE A 397 -12.85 -13.58 -5.39
CA ILE A 397 -13.06 -14.84 -6.11
C ILE A 397 -14.25 -15.62 -5.51
N SER A 398 -14.45 -15.57 -4.20
CA SER A 398 -15.61 -16.18 -3.54
C SER A 398 -16.91 -15.51 -3.96
N LEU A 399 -16.94 -14.18 -4.06
CA LEU A 399 -18.08 -13.41 -4.57
C LEU A 399 -18.38 -13.71 -6.05
N ILE A 400 -17.35 -13.95 -6.87
CA ILE A 400 -17.50 -14.39 -8.26
C ILE A 400 -18.17 -15.77 -8.34
N ASN A 401 -17.86 -16.65 -7.40
CA ASN A 401 -18.43 -18.00 -7.36
C ASN A 401 -19.82 -18.06 -6.69
N ASP A 402 -20.11 -17.15 -5.77
CA ASP A 402 -21.40 -17.00 -5.10
C ASP A 402 -21.77 -15.51 -4.96
N HIS A 403 -22.69 -15.05 -5.81
CA HIS A 403 -23.14 -13.66 -5.81
C HIS A 403 -23.89 -13.27 -4.52
N ASN A 404 -24.27 -14.24 -3.67
CA ASN A 404 -24.89 -13.97 -2.36
C ASN A 404 -23.87 -13.88 -1.21
N TYR A 405 -22.57 -14.00 -1.48
CA TYR A 405 -21.52 -14.07 -0.46
C TYR A 405 -21.61 -12.97 0.61
N PHE A 406 -22.02 -11.76 0.22
CA PHE A 406 -22.20 -10.62 1.14
C PHE A 406 -23.65 -10.24 1.46
N LYS A 407 -24.64 -10.99 0.98
CA LYS A 407 -26.07 -10.65 1.14
C LYS A 407 -26.50 -10.46 2.60
N ASN A 408 -25.89 -11.23 3.49
CA ASN A 408 -26.15 -11.20 4.93
C ASN A 408 -25.03 -10.53 5.73
N PHE A 409 -24.16 -9.73 5.09
CA PHE A 409 -23.05 -9.07 5.76
C PHE A 409 -23.55 -8.16 6.88
N LYS A 410 -22.88 -8.23 8.03
CA LYS A 410 -23.15 -7.39 9.20
C LYS A 410 -21.85 -6.83 9.75
N ALA A 411 -21.95 -5.61 10.28
CA ALA A 411 -20.86 -4.91 10.97
C ALA A 411 -21.25 -4.66 12.44
N PRO A 412 -21.26 -5.70 13.30
CA PRO A 412 -21.70 -5.56 14.69
C PRO A 412 -20.72 -4.74 15.54
N PHE A 413 -19.46 -4.61 15.12
CA PHE A 413 -18.47 -3.81 15.83
C PHE A 413 -18.56 -2.35 15.38
N LYS A 414 -18.51 -1.44 16.34
CA LYS A 414 -18.42 -0.01 16.06
C LYS A 414 -17.00 0.41 15.69
N ALA A 415 -16.91 1.57 15.03
CA ALA A 415 -15.66 2.30 14.90
C ALA A 415 -15.05 2.51 16.30
N VAL A 416 -13.75 2.23 16.40
CA VAL A 416 -12.98 2.49 17.63
C VAL A 416 -12.13 3.70 17.32
N ASP A 417 -12.32 4.75 18.10
CA ASP A 417 -11.35 5.82 18.19
C ASP A 417 -10.15 5.27 18.96
N ALA A 418 -9.09 4.87 18.23
CA ALA A 418 -7.91 4.30 18.88
C ALA A 418 -7.24 5.34 19.77
N ILE A 419 -7.32 6.64 19.48
CA ILE A 419 -6.74 7.68 20.34
C ILE A 419 -7.47 7.72 21.68
N LEU A 420 -8.79 7.68 21.70
CA LEU A 420 -9.57 7.60 22.94
C LEU A 420 -9.34 6.28 23.66
N SER A 421 -9.28 5.16 22.93
CA SER A 421 -9.02 3.82 23.50
C SER A 421 -7.60 3.69 24.07
N PHE A 422 -6.59 4.29 23.43
CA PHE A 422 -5.22 4.31 23.93
C PHE A 422 -5.08 5.28 25.09
N ARG A 423 -5.72 6.47 25.04
CA ARG A 423 -5.77 7.40 26.18
C ARG A 423 -6.39 6.76 27.41
N SER A 424 -7.49 6.04 27.26
CA SER A 424 -8.11 5.31 28.37
C SER A 424 -7.18 4.22 28.88
N THR A 425 -6.59 3.39 28.01
CA THR A 425 -5.65 2.33 28.39
C THR A 425 -4.40 2.85 29.11
N ILE A 426 -3.83 3.98 28.64
CA ILE A 426 -2.69 4.65 29.29
C ILE A 426 -3.10 5.15 30.68
N LYS A 427 -4.27 5.81 30.81
CA LYS A 427 -4.81 6.23 32.11
C LYS A 427 -4.98 5.04 33.06
N THR A 428 -5.62 3.96 32.61
CA THR A 428 -5.81 2.74 33.40
C THR A 428 -4.48 2.12 33.81
N THR A 429 -3.47 2.13 32.93
CA THR A 429 -2.12 1.61 33.25
C THR A 429 -1.43 2.47 34.31
N HIS A 430 -1.54 3.80 34.21
CA HIS A 430 -1.03 4.72 35.22
C HIS A 430 -1.75 4.59 36.57
N GLU A 431 -3.06 4.43 36.57
CA GLU A 431 -3.86 4.17 37.77
C GLU A 431 -3.52 2.82 38.40
N THR A 432 -3.38 1.77 37.59
CA THR A 432 -2.97 0.43 38.07
C THR A 432 -1.57 0.46 38.68
N LYS A 433 -0.63 1.20 38.08
CA LYS A 433 0.71 1.44 38.65
C LYS A 433 0.64 2.23 39.97
N ARG A 434 -0.20 3.26 40.06
CA ARG A 434 -0.42 4.04 41.29
C ARG A 434 -1.03 3.18 42.41
N LEU A 435 -2.02 2.36 42.10
CA LEU A 435 -2.66 1.46 43.06
C LEU A 435 -1.69 0.37 43.55
N ARG A 436 -0.85 -0.19 42.67
CA ARG A 436 0.22 -1.12 43.06
C ARG A 436 1.28 -0.45 43.95
N ALA A 437 1.65 0.80 43.67
CA ALA A 437 2.57 1.56 44.51
C ALA A 437 1.98 1.87 45.89
N ALA A 438 0.68 2.17 45.95
CA ALA A 438 -0.04 2.38 47.21
C ALA A 438 -0.21 1.09 48.03
N ALA A 439 -0.41 -0.06 47.36
CA ALA A 439 -0.50 -1.37 48.01
C ALA A 439 0.86 -1.90 48.50
N GLY A 440 1.97 -1.53 47.84
CA GLY A 440 3.33 -1.90 48.24
C GLY A 440 3.89 -1.16 49.46
N HIS A 441 3.13 -0.23 50.06
CA HIS A 441 3.51 0.52 51.27
C HIS A 441 2.89 -0.03 52.56
N ARG A 442 2.31 -1.24 52.54
CA ARG A 442 1.84 -1.93 53.75
C ARG A 442 2.51 -3.30 53.91
N SER A 443 3.75 -3.31 54.40
CA SER A 443 4.28 -4.41 55.21
C SER A 443 5.37 -3.93 56.17
N SER A 444 5.22 -4.35 57.43
CA SER A 444 5.94 -3.91 58.65
C SER A 444 7.44 -4.25 58.70
N PRO A 445 8.21 -3.64 59.63
CA PRO A 445 9.67 -3.68 59.66
C PRO A 445 10.18 -4.96 60.34
N GLY A 446 11.25 -5.56 59.82
CA GLY A 446 11.87 -6.69 60.51
C GLY A 446 13.08 -7.31 59.84
N LYS A 447 14.24 -7.07 60.46
CA LYS A 447 15.51 -7.82 60.39
C LYS A 447 16.41 -7.63 59.16
N ARG A 448 17.40 -6.75 59.38
CA ARG A 448 18.71 -6.73 58.72
C ARG A 448 19.43 -8.07 58.95
N GLY A 449 19.93 -8.66 57.87
CA GLY A 449 20.99 -9.67 57.87
C GLY A 449 21.97 -9.33 56.76
N ARG A 450 23.13 -8.77 57.13
CA ARG A 450 24.29 -8.57 56.26
C ARG A 450 25.03 -9.89 56.11
N THR A 451 25.31 -10.32 54.89
CA THR A 451 26.53 -11.08 54.59
C THR A 451 27.11 -10.63 53.26
N SER A 452 28.36 -10.19 53.35
CA SER A 452 29.26 -9.68 52.31
C SER A 452 29.70 -10.75 51.31
N ALA A 453 29.73 -10.43 50.02
CA ALA A 453 30.47 -11.18 49.02
C ALA A 453 31.68 -10.35 48.57
N ALA A 454 32.88 -10.83 48.92
CA ALA A 454 34.15 -10.32 48.46
C ALA A 454 34.47 -10.82 47.04
N ALA A 455 35.22 -10.01 46.31
CA ALA A 455 35.64 -10.22 44.94
C ALA A 455 36.68 -11.34 44.78
N GLY A 456 36.62 -12.02 43.63
CA GLY A 456 37.65 -12.95 43.16
C GLY A 456 37.48 -13.33 41.69
N LYS A 457 38.23 -12.68 40.80
CA LYS A 457 38.73 -13.20 39.51
C LYS A 457 40.22 -13.53 39.73
N PRO A 458 40.98 -14.25 38.86
CA PRO A 458 40.75 -14.53 37.43
C PRO A 458 41.22 -15.93 36.91
N ALA A 459 41.17 -16.07 35.58
CA ALA A 459 42.15 -16.74 34.71
C ALA A 459 41.77 -18.07 34.03
N ALA A 460 42.24 -18.15 32.78
CA ALA A 460 41.85 -19.05 31.70
C ALA A 460 42.75 -20.29 31.58
N LYS A 461 42.24 -21.36 30.94
CA LYS A 461 43.03 -22.32 30.15
C LYS A 461 42.15 -23.09 29.16
N LYS A 462 42.67 -23.28 27.94
CA LYS A 462 42.13 -24.07 26.81
C LYS A 462 42.31 -25.58 27.06
N SER A 463 41.38 -26.43 26.58
CA SER A 463 41.65 -27.55 25.63
C SER A 463 40.48 -28.52 25.46
N SER A 464 40.17 -28.84 24.19
CA SER A 464 39.68 -30.11 23.59
C SER A 464 38.90 -31.14 24.42
N ALA A 465 37.73 -31.55 23.90
CA ALA A 465 37.46 -32.94 23.44
C ALA A 465 36.01 -33.10 22.96
N ALA A 466 35.85 -33.85 21.86
CA ALA A 466 34.60 -34.23 21.26
C ALA A 466 33.88 -35.33 22.07
N VAL A 467 32.54 -35.27 22.15
CA VAL A 467 31.70 -36.43 22.52
C VAL A 467 30.45 -36.47 21.64
N LYS A 468 30.35 -37.55 20.86
CA LYS A 468 29.15 -38.02 20.15
C LYS A 468 28.05 -38.40 21.15
N VAL A 469 26.81 -38.00 20.91
CA VAL A 469 25.62 -38.59 21.54
C VAL A 469 24.79 -39.33 20.49
N ARG A 470 24.70 -40.65 20.66
CA ARG A 470 23.77 -41.55 19.97
C ARG A 470 22.35 -41.34 20.51
N LYS A 471 21.34 -41.36 19.64
CA LYS A 471 19.99 -41.84 20.00
C LYS A 471 19.57 -42.95 19.03
N SER A 472 19.14 -44.04 19.65
CA SER A 472 18.73 -45.32 19.10
C SER A 472 17.28 -45.34 18.66
N VAL A 473 16.99 -45.94 17.50
CA VAL A 473 15.69 -46.56 17.21
C VAL A 473 15.98 -48.00 16.73
N LYS A 474 15.46 -48.98 17.47
CA LYS A 474 15.57 -50.41 17.16
C LYS A 474 14.41 -50.84 16.26
N SER A 475 14.77 -51.60 15.24
CA SER A 475 13.95 -52.43 14.34
C SER A 475 13.56 -53.78 14.98
N VAL A 476 12.43 -54.36 14.56
CA VAL A 476 12.19 -55.82 14.46
C VAL A 476 11.21 -56.02 13.27
N LYS A 477 11.66 -56.46 12.08
CA LYS A 477 11.90 -57.82 11.54
C LYS A 477 10.66 -58.70 11.31
N SER A 478 10.63 -59.20 10.07
CA SER A 478 9.72 -60.08 9.33
C SER A 478 9.77 -61.57 9.70
N VAL A 479 8.70 -62.33 9.39
CA VAL A 479 8.75 -63.77 9.06
C VAL A 479 7.76 -64.10 7.91
N LYS A 480 8.19 -64.99 7.00
CA LYS A 480 7.55 -65.51 5.77
C LYS A 480 6.69 -66.78 6.01
N ALA A 481 5.71 -67.03 5.13
CA ALA A 481 5.40 -68.33 4.46
C ALA A 481 4.17 -68.15 3.52
N LYS A 482 4.25 -68.23 2.18
CA LYS A 482 4.21 -69.39 1.22
C LYS A 482 2.90 -70.19 1.13
N ALA A 483 2.20 -70.07 -0.02
CA ALA A 483 1.51 -71.12 -0.83
C ALA A 483 0.44 -70.44 -1.74
N VAL A 484 -0.02 -70.87 -2.93
CA VAL A 484 0.41 -71.66 -4.11
C VAL A 484 -0.82 -71.66 -5.07
N LYS A 485 -0.59 -71.77 -6.40
CA LYS A 485 -1.52 -72.07 -7.54
C LYS A 485 -2.51 -70.97 -7.98
N LYS A 486 -3.02 -70.88 -9.22
CA LYS A 486 -2.68 -71.25 -10.63
C LYS A 486 -4.02 -71.08 -11.39
N SER A 487 -4.08 -70.30 -12.47
CA SER A 487 -4.97 -70.42 -13.66
C SER A 487 -5.04 -69.03 -14.33
N GLY A 488 -4.49 -68.78 -15.52
CA GLY A 488 -4.95 -69.31 -16.81
C GLY A 488 -5.83 -68.23 -17.47
N SER A 489 -5.29 -67.42 -18.39
CA SER A 489 -5.57 -67.45 -19.86
C SER A 489 -7.05 -67.16 -20.17
N THR A 490 -7.49 -66.34 -21.11
CA THR A 490 -7.12 -65.98 -22.50
C THR A 490 -8.24 -64.99 -22.90
N LYS A 491 -8.17 -64.07 -23.85
CA LYS A 491 -7.53 -64.02 -25.15
C LYS A 491 -7.55 -62.56 -25.62
#